data_AF-A0A7H0FLS1-F1
#
_entry.id   AF-A0A7H0FLS1-F1
#
_cell.length_a   1.000
_cell.length_b   1.000
_cell.length_c   1.000
_cell.angle_alpha   90.00
_cell.angle_beta   90.00
_cell.angle_gamma   90.00
#
_symmetry.space_group_name_H-M   'P 1'
#
loop_
_entity.id
_entity.type
_entity.pdbx_description
1 polymer ?
#
loop_
_entity_poly.entity_id
_entity_poly.type
_entity_poly.pdbx_seq_one_letter_code
_entity_poly.pdbx_strand_id
1 'polypeptide(L)'
;MKKNISGNSSIKKPFYKKVWFWVVVVVVLAIGGSGMGKEEKKATSSPTKETSQSTKNSSSSSSKEVKTSTSTKEIKTSQSKENSFVSKVKEKMSEAASEADKKKAETPETKPSEEAAPDVPREYKSALKKAQSYAKIMSMSKAGIYDQLTSEYGEKFTPEAGQYAIDHLEADWNANALKKAKDYQENMDMSPDAIRDQLTSEYGEKFTPEEAEYAIQNLN
;
A
#
# COMPACT_ATOMS: atom_id res chain seq x y z
N MET A 1 -42.17 -30.50 -30.72
CA MET A 1 -40.94 -29.90 -30.14
C MET A 1 -41.02 -28.39 -30.16
N LYS A 2 -40.55 -27.72 -29.09
CA LYS A 2 -39.81 -26.43 -29.09
C LYS A 2 -39.57 -26.00 -27.63
N LYS A 3 -38.35 -26.23 -27.10
CA LYS A 3 -37.92 -25.66 -25.81
C LYS A 3 -37.30 -24.29 -26.09
N ASN A 4 -37.87 -23.22 -25.54
CA ASN A 4 -37.21 -21.91 -25.53
C ASN A 4 -36.31 -21.83 -24.30
N ILE A 5 -35.00 -21.77 -24.51
CA ILE A 5 -34.01 -21.52 -23.46
C ILE A 5 -33.47 -20.10 -23.69
N SER A 6 -33.84 -19.17 -22.82
CA SER A 6 -33.29 -17.82 -22.83
C SER A 6 -31.87 -17.87 -22.27
N GLY A 7 -30.88 -17.61 -23.13
CA GLY A 7 -29.49 -17.47 -22.71
C GLY A 7 -29.24 -16.09 -22.10
N ASN A 8 -29.05 -16.03 -20.77
CA ASN A 8 -28.61 -14.82 -20.09
C ASN A 8 -27.10 -14.59 -20.33
N SER A 9 -26.76 -13.88 -21.39
CA SER A 9 -25.38 -13.49 -21.73
C SER A 9 -24.92 -12.30 -20.88
N SER A 10 -24.36 -12.60 -19.70
CA SER A 10 -23.76 -11.60 -18.82
C SER A 10 -22.47 -10.99 -19.41
N ILE A 11 -22.62 -9.89 -20.16
CA ILE A 11 -21.49 -9.08 -20.63
C ILE A 11 -20.83 -8.42 -19.40
N LYS A 12 -19.79 -9.06 -18.86
CA LYS A 12 -19.03 -8.53 -17.72
C LYS A 12 -18.38 -7.20 -18.11
N LYS A 13 -18.70 -6.14 -17.36
CA LYS A 13 -18.16 -4.79 -17.59
C LYS A 13 -16.62 -4.86 -17.56
N PRO A 14 -15.91 -4.37 -18.58
CA PRO A 14 -14.46 -4.48 -18.62
C PRO A 14 -13.80 -3.70 -17.48
N PHE A 15 -12.90 -4.37 -16.77
CA PHE A 15 -12.17 -3.84 -15.61
C PHE A 15 -11.32 -2.59 -15.95
N TYR A 16 -10.84 -2.47 -17.19
CA TYR A 16 -10.02 -1.36 -17.67
C TYR A 16 -10.74 0.01 -17.75
N LYS A 17 -12.05 0.06 -17.48
CA LYS A 17 -12.81 1.31 -17.34
C LYS A 17 -12.69 1.96 -15.96
N LYS A 18 -12.02 1.31 -15.00
CA LYS A 18 -11.82 1.81 -13.64
C LYS A 18 -10.46 2.52 -13.56
N VAL A 19 -10.42 3.72 -12.98
CA VAL A 19 -9.19 4.56 -12.91
C VAL A 19 -8.01 3.80 -12.29
N TRP A 20 -8.26 2.98 -11.26
CA TRP A 20 -7.25 2.14 -10.61
C TRP A 20 -6.49 1.20 -11.56
N PHE A 21 -7.13 0.71 -12.64
CA PHE A 21 -6.45 -0.12 -13.63
C PHE A 21 -5.33 0.64 -14.36
N TRP A 22 -5.56 1.93 -14.66
CA TRP A 22 -4.54 2.78 -15.30
C TRP A 22 -3.40 3.14 -14.35
N VAL A 23 -3.66 3.29 -13.05
CA VAL A 23 -2.61 3.49 -12.02
C VAL A 23 -1.66 2.29 -12.01
N VAL A 24 -2.19 1.06 -12.00
CA VAL A 24 -1.36 -0.16 -12.04
C VAL A 24 -0.54 -0.26 -13.32
N VAL A 25 -1.13 0.06 -14.49
CA VAL A 25 -0.41 0.04 -15.78
C VAL A 25 0.74 1.06 -15.81
N VAL A 26 0.54 2.27 -15.28
CA VAL A 26 1.60 3.30 -15.20
C VAL A 26 2.73 2.87 -14.27
N VAL A 27 2.42 2.28 -13.11
CA VAL A 27 3.43 1.78 -12.16
C VAL A 27 4.27 0.65 -12.79
N VAL A 28 3.63 -0.28 -13.51
CA VAL A 28 4.35 -1.37 -14.21
C VAL A 28 5.25 -0.84 -15.33
N LEU A 29 4.80 0.16 -16.11
CA LEU A 29 5.63 0.78 -17.14
C LEU A 29 6.80 1.60 -16.56
N ALA A 30 6.60 2.25 -15.40
CA ALA A 30 7.67 2.99 -14.72
C ALA A 30 8.77 2.07 -14.16
N ILE A 31 8.41 0.87 -13.70
CA ILE A 31 9.37 -0.11 -13.14
C ILE A 31 10.04 -0.96 -14.24
N GLY A 32 9.33 -1.26 -15.34
CA GLY A 32 9.88 -2.02 -16.48
C GLY A 32 10.78 -1.22 -17.43
N GLY A 33 10.88 0.11 -17.26
CA GLY A 33 11.50 1.05 -18.18
C GLY A 33 13.04 1.19 -18.12
N SER A 34 13.80 0.12 -17.83
CA SER A 34 15.28 0.14 -17.88
C SER A 34 15.83 -0.77 -18.97
N GLY A 35 15.63 -0.35 -20.23
CA GLY A 35 16.06 -1.08 -21.43
C GLY A 35 16.27 -0.19 -22.65
N MET A 36 16.68 1.06 -22.45
CA MET A 36 16.93 2.01 -23.55
C MET A 36 18.32 1.79 -24.17
N GLY A 37 18.38 0.95 -25.20
CA GLY A 37 19.52 0.89 -26.12
C GLY A 37 19.73 2.22 -26.85
N LYS A 38 20.98 2.52 -27.16
CA LYS A 38 21.45 3.83 -27.65
C LYS A 38 21.83 3.74 -29.13
N GLU A 39 21.15 4.46 -30.01
CA GLU A 39 21.69 4.84 -31.32
C GLU A 39 21.01 6.10 -31.89
N GLU A 40 21.71 6.82 -32.78
CA GLU A 40 21.39 8.21 -33.17
C GLU A 40 20.87 8.37 -34.61
N LYS A 41 20.33 9.58 -34.88
CA LYS A 41 20.11 10.24 -36.19
C LYS A 41 18.81 9.80 -36.91
N LYS A 42 18.14 10.66 -37.68
CA LYS A 42 18.57 11.92 -38.33
C LYS A 42 17.39 12.90 -38.48
N ALA A 43 17.66 14.21 -38.58
CA ALA A 43 16.67 15.23 -38.88
C ALA A 43 16.08 15.12 -40.30
N THR A 44 14.86 15.65 -40.53
CA THR A 44 14.48 16.51 -41.68
C THR A 44 13.08 17.13 -41.48
N SER A 45 12.86 18.28 -42.12
CA SER A 45 11.75 19.24 -42.00
C SER A 45 10.41 18.85 -42.65
N SER A 46 9.33 19.46 -42.12
CA SER A 46 8.22 20.21 -42.75
C SER A 46 7.84 19.95 -44.24
N PRO A 47 6.53 20.03 -44.59
CA PRO A 47 5.92 21.36 -44.78
C PRO A 47 4.51 21.58 -44.20
N THR A 48 4.27 22.85 -43.89
CA THR A 48 3.01 23.51 -43.52
C THR A 48 1.94 23.44 -44.63
N LYS A 49 0.66 23.49 -44.25
CA LYS A 49 -0.34 24.22 -45.05
C LYS A 49 -1.30 25.01 -44.16
N GLU A 50 -1.54 26.26 -44.55
CA GLU A 50 -2.26 27.28 -43.79
C GLU A 50 -3.78 27.12 -43.88
N THR A 51 -4.51 27.72 -42.93
CA THR A 51 -5.50 28.76 -43.26
C THR A 51 -5.79 29.60 -42.01
N SER A 52 -5.69 30.91 -42.16
CA SER A 52 -5.84 31.91 -41.10
C SER A 52 -7.28 32.39 -40.93
N GLN A 53 -7.66 32.73 -39.70
CA GLN A 53 -8.49 33.92 -39.49
C GLN A 53 -8.15 34.60 -38.15
N SER A 54 -8.23 35.93 -38.13
CA SER A 54 -7.66 36.79 -37.08
C SER A 54 -8.53 38.03 -36.86
N THR A 55 -8.72 38.40 -35.60
CA THR A 55 -8.91 39.77 -35.08
C THR A 55 -8.72 39.70 -33.55
N LYS A 56 -7.74 40.38 -32.94
CA LYS A 56 -7.79 41.76 -32.37
C LYS A 56 -9.06 42.01 -31.54
N ASN A 57 -9.04 42.52 -30.31
CA ASN A 57 -8.02 43.19 -29.46
C ASN A 57 -8.37 42.89 -27.96
N SER A 58 -7.70 43.31 -26.86
CA SER A 58 -6.51 44.14 -26.54
C SER A 58 -6.12 43.81 -25.07
N SER A 59 -4.84 43.77 -24.64
CA SER A 59 -4.03 44.85 -24.03
C SER A 59 -4.79 45.84 -23.13
N SER A 60 -4.34 46.26 -21.93
CA SER A 60 -3.00 46.27 -21.30
C SER A 60 -3.16 46.53 -19.78
N SER A 61 -2.45 45.85 -18.85
CA SER A 61 -1.05 46.05 -18.39
C SER A 61 -0.79 47.24 -17.44
N SER A 62 0.32 47.11 -16.67
CA SER A 62 1.04 48.14 -15.89
C SER A 62 0.65 48.24 -14.40
N SER A 63 1.45 47.90 -13.38
CA SER A 63 2.91 47.72 -13.12
C SER A 63 3.62 48.85 -12.36
N LYS A 64 4.48 48.41 -11.42
CA LYS A 64 5.63 49.03 -10.74
C LYS A 64 6.11 47.94 -9.74
N GLU A 65 7.27 47.29 -9.84
CA GLU A 65 8.65 47.75 -10.09
C GLU A 65 9.07 48.77 -8.99
N VAL A 66 10.12 48.54 -8.18
CA VAL A 66 11.54 48.57 -8.59
C VAL A 66 12.50 48.01 -7.49
N LYS A 67 13.37 47.04 -7.88
CA LYS A 67 14.85 46.91 -7.66
C LYS A 67 15.46 46.97 -6.24
N THR A 68 16.64 46.40 -5.91
CA THR A 68 17.59 45.39 -6.47
C THR A 68 18.76 45.24 -5.46
N SER A 69 19.37 44.05 -5.27
CA SER A 69 20.86 43.89 -5.20
C SER A 69 21.36 42.44 -5.03
N THR A 70 22.10 42.02 -6.05
CA THR A 70 22.98 40.86 -6.26
C THR A 70 23.99 40.53 -5.12
N SER A 71 24.25 39.24 -4.83
CA SER A 71 25.56 38.59 -5.08
C SER A 71 25.61 37.08 -4.81
N THR A 72 26.61 36.43 -5.40
CA THR A 72 26.81 34.98 -5.58
C THR A 72 27.91 34.42 -4.65
N LYS A 73 27.83 33.14 -4.21
CA LYS A 73 28.84 32.07 -4.46
C LYS A 73 28.93 30.92 -3.41
N GLU A 74 28.70 29.71 -3.92
CA GLU A 74 29.26 28.36 -3.63
C GLU A 74 29.90 27.95 -2.27
N ILE A 75 29.33 26.89 -1.68
CA ILE A 75 29.97 25.62 -1.24
C ILE A 75 31.37 25.66 -0.58
N LYS A 76 31.45 25.31 0.73
CA LYS A 76 32.29 24.18 1.19
C LYS A 76 31.94 23.60 2.59
N THR A 77 31.98 22.28 2.63
CA THR A 77 31.88 21.30 3.73
C THR A 77 32.81 21.52 4.94
N SER A 78 32.35 21.09 6.14
CA SER A 78 33.03 20.12 7.04
C SER A 78 33.20 20.50 8.53
N GLN A 79 32.52 19.78 9.44
CA GLN A 79 33.06 18.98 10.57
C GLN A 79 31.87 18.35 11.36
N SER A 80 31.77 17.04 11.58
CA SER A 80 32.47 16.17 12.58
C SER A 80 31.99 16.44 14.02
N LYS A 81 31.57 15.49 14.88
CA LYS A 81 31.43 14.00 14.86
C LYS A 81 30.01 13.67 15.44
N GLU A 82 29.47 12.47 15.58
CA GLU A 82 30.04 11.17 16.00
C GLU A 82 28.96 10.09 15.85
N ASN A 83 29.26 8.95 15.21
CA ASN A 83 28.50 7.70 15.45
C ASN A 83 29.30 6.47 14.99
N SER A 84 30.19 5.99 15.87
CA SER A 84 31.02 4.80 15.66
C SER A 84 30.40 3.55 16.33
N PHE A 85 29.16 3.25 15.97
CA PHE A 85 28.41 2.04 16.33
C PHE A 85 27.24 2.01 15.32
N VAL A 86 27.04 1.06 14.40
CA VAL A 86 27.12 -0.40 14.49
C VAL A 86 27.60 -0.99 13.15
N SER A 87 28.90 -1.30 13.01
CA SER A 87 29.46 -2.04 11.85
C SER A 87 29.73 -3.52 12.16
N LYS A 88 28.96 -4.11 13.07
CA LYS A 88 29.20 -5.47 13.57
C LYS A 88 27.90 -6.20 13.95
N VAL A 89 27.11 -6.58 12.94
CA VAL A 89 26.60 -7.95 12.67
C VAL A 89 25.89 -7.90 11.30
N LYS A 90 26.66 -8.01 10.19
CA LYS A 90 26.10 -8.23 8.84
C LYS A 90 26.57 -9.55 8.19
N GLU A 91 27.35 -10.34 8.92
CA GLU A 91 27.82 -11.67 8.47
C GLU A 91 27.32 -12.79 9.39
N LYS A 92 26.02 -13.13 9.28
CA LYS A 92 25.55 -14.52 9.56
C LYS A 92 24.13 -14.85 9.09
N MET A 93 23.72 -14.44 7.89
CA MET A 93 22.57 -15.07 7.22
C MET A 93 22.67 -14.92 5.70
N SER A 94 23.52 -15.76 5.11
CA SER A 94 23.78 -15.83 3.66
C SER A 94 24.02 -17.30 3.23
N GLU A 95 23.15 -18.20 3.65
CA GLU A 95 22.99 -19.53 3.04
C GLU A 95 21.62 -20.12 3.42
N ALA A 96 21.17 -21.15 2.68
CA ALA A 96 19.85 -21.79 2.75
C ALA A 96 18.66 -20.97 2.18
N ALA A 97 18.71 -20.71 0.86
CA ALA A 97 17.52 -20.44 0.04
C ALA A 97 17.69 -20.98 -1.40
N SER A 98 17.91 -22.29 -1.53
CA SER A 98 17.95 -23.01 -2.81
C SER A 98 16.70 -23.88 -2.99
N GLU A 99 15.96 -23.60 -4.06
CA GLU A 99 15.05 -24.50 -4.80
C GLU A 99 13.98 -25.33 -4.06
N ALA A 100 12.71 -25.02 -4.36
CA ALA A 100 11.65 -26.01 -4.58
C ALA A 100 10.54 -25.43 -5.49
N ASP A 101 10.60 -25.71 -6.80
CA ASP A 101 9.51 -25.44 -7.76
C ASP A 101 8.53 -26.62 -7.80
N LYS A 102 7.20 -26.34 -7.83
CA LYS A 102 6.06 -27.23 -8.17
C LYS A 102 6.02 -28.63 -7.50
N LYS A 103 4.87 -29.09 -6.99
CA LYS A 103 3.61 -29.24 -7.75
C LYS A 103 2.48 -29.82 -6.86
N LYS A 104 1.25 -29.56 -7.31
CA LYS A 104 0.05 -30.43 -7.22
C LYS A 104 -0.82 -30.28 -5.96
N ALA A 105 -2.10 -30.00 -6.23
CA ALA A 105 -3.19 -30.13 -5.27
C ALA A 105 -3.52 -31.60 -5.00
N GLU A 106 -3.82 -31.91 -3.76
CA GLU A 106 -4.58 -33.10 -3.38
C GLU A 106 -5.26 -32.81 -2.03
N THR A 107 -6.59 -32.82 -2.01
CA THR A 107 -7.39 -32.72 -0.78
C THR A 107 -7.47 -34.09 -0.13
N PRO A 108 -7.19 -34.23 1.17
CA PRO A 108 -7.69 -35.35 1.96
C PRO A 108 -8.73 -34.86 2.96
N GLU A 109 -10.00 -35.18 2.72
CA GLU A 109 -10.97 -35.25 3.82
C GLU A 109 -10.64 -36.47 4.69
N THR A 110 -10.36 -36.25 5.99
CA THR A 110 -10.38 -37.32 6.99
C THR A 110 -11.04 -36.82 8.28
N LYS A 111 -12.20 -37.39 8.61
CA LYS A 111 -12.95 -37.20 9.87
C LYS A 111 -12.39 -38.14 10.98
N PRO A 112 -12.78 -38.04 12.28
CA PRO A 112 -11.78 -37.89 13.33
C PRO A 112 -11.74 -39.02 14.39
N SER A 113 -10.54 -39.28 14.92
CA SER A 113 -10.20 -39.88 16.22
C SER A 113 -8.77 -39.39 16.55
N GLU A 114 -8.33 -39.18 17.78
CA GLU A 114 -8.90 -39.49 19.09
C GLU A 114 -8.47 -38.46 20.15
N GLU A 115 -9.01 -38.56 21.36
CA GLU A 115 -9.02 -37.54 22.39
C GLU A 115 -7.67 -37.37 23.12
N ALA A 116 -6.96 -36.29 22.79
CA ALA A 116 -5.96 -35.66 23.66
C ALA A 116 -6.46 -34.26 24.04
N ALA A 117 -6.10 -33.77 25.23
CA ALA A 117 -6.48 -32.44 25.69
C ALA A 117 -6.15 -31.37 24.62
N PRO A 118 -6.99 -30.32 24.44
CA PRO A 118 -6.92 -29.45 23.27
C PRO A 118 -5.68 -28.55 23.30
N ASP A 119 -4.52 -29.10 22.92
CA ASP A 119 -3.34 -28.31 22.63
C ASP A 119 -3.57 -27.52 21.35
N VAL A 120 -3.47 -26.20 21.48
CA VAL A 120 -3.72 -25.25 20.40
C VAL A 120 -2.78 -25.57 19.23
N PRO A 121 -3.29 -25.77 17.99
CA PRO A 121 -2.47 -26.13 16.84
C PRO A 121 -1.27 -25.20 16.62
N ARG A 122 -0.17 -25.76 16.09
CA ARG A 122 1.05 -24.97 15.81
C ARG A 122 0.79 -23.78 14.88
N GLU A 123 -0.13 -23.94 13.92
CA GLU A 123 -0.56 -22.85 13.04
C GLU A 123 -1.18 -21.70 13.85
N TYR A 124 -2.10 -21.99 14.77
CA TYR A 124 -2.82 -21.00 15.58
C TYR A 124 -1.86 -20.22 16.49
N LYS A 125 -0.89 -20.93 17.12
CA LYS A 125 0.23 -20.33 17.86
C LYS A 125 1.14 -19.45 16.99
N SER A 126 1.21 -19.71 15.68
CA SER A 126 2.02 -18.92 14.73
C SER A 126 1.26 -17.70 14.24
N ALA A 127 -0.04 -17.84 13.94
CA ALA A 127 -0.94 -16.77 13.60
C ALA A 127 -1.03 -15.73 14.73
N LEU A 128 -1.17 -16.16 15.99
CA LEU A 128 -1.17 -15.26 17.16
C LEU A 128 0.11 -14.43 17.27
N LYS A 129 1.30 -15.03 17.05
CA LYS A 129 2.58 -14.30 17.06
C LYS A 129 2.70 -13.28 15.92
N LYS A 130 2.14 -13.59 14.75
CA LYS A 130 2.06 -12.65 13.62
C LYS A 130 1.08 -11.51 13.92
N ALA A 131 -0.09 -11.83 14.48
CA ALA A 131 -1.09 -10.86 14.93
C ALA A 131 -0.50 -9.87 15.96
N GLN A 132 0.20 -10.36 16.98
CA GLN A 132 0.93 -9.56 17.97
C GLN A 132 1.98 -8.64 17.30
N SER A 133 2.68 -9.14 16.28
CA SER A 133 3.68 -8.36 15.53
C SER A 133 3.03 -7.24 14.71
N TYR A 134 1.90 -7.51 14.04
CA TYR A 134 1.15 -6.51 13.28
C TYR A 134 0.51 -5.44 14.17
N ALA A 135 -0.10 -5.83 15.29
CA ALA A 135 -0.61 -4.89 16.28
C ALA A 135 0.51 -3.99 16.83
N LYS A 136 1.63 -4.57 17.28
CA LYS A 136 2.70 -3.83 17.95
C LYS A 136 3.56 -2.96 17.02
N ILE A 137 3.86 -3.44 15.81
CA ILE A 137 4.81 -2.79 14.90
C ILE A 137 4.07 -1.91 13.88
N MET A 138 2.95 -2.40 13.35
CA MET A 138 2.21 -1.73 12.29
C MET A 138 0.95 -1.01 12.79
N SER A 139 0.64 -1.07 14.09
CA SER A 139 -0.53 -0.42 14.72
C SER A 139 -1.83 -0.70 13.97
N MET A 140 -1.99 -1.93 13.46
CA MET A 140 -3.15 -2.30 12.64
C MET A 140 -4.41 -2.51 13.50
N SER A 141 -5.58 -2.32 12.89
CA SER A 141 -6.87 -2.65 13.49
C SER A 141 -7.09 -4.15 13.63
N LYS A 142 -8.09 -4.54 14.42
CA LYS A 142 -8.49 -5.94 14.59
C LYS A 142 -8.88 -6.59 13.25
N ALA A 143 -9.67 -5.90 12.44
CA ALA A 143 -10.11 -6.40 11.13
C ALA A 143 -8.96 -6.45 10.11
N GLY A 144 -8.11 -5.42 10.06
CA GLY A 144 -6.94 -5.39 9.17
C GLY A 144 -5.94 -6.51 9.46
N ILE A 145 -5.75 -6.87 10.74
CA ILE A 145 -4.91 -8.01 11.14
C ILE A 145 -5.52 -9.34 10.67
N TYR A 146 -6.83 -9.53 10.83
CA TYR A 146 -7.53 -10.74 10.35
C TYR A 146 -7.33 -10.94 8.84
N ASP A 147 -7.61 -9.89 8.06
CA ASP A 147 -7.44 -9.90 6.61
C ASP A 147 -6.00 -10.22 6.21
N GLN A 148 -5.01 -9.61 6.89
CA GLN A 148 -3.60 -9.82 6.59
C GLN A 148 -3.12 -11.25 6.92
N LEU A 149 -3.66 -11.86 7.98
CA LEU A 149 -3.37 -13.26 8.34
C LEU A 149 -3.96 -14.25 7.33
N THR A 150 -5.19 -14.00 6.87
CA THR A 150 -5.95 -14.93 6.01
C THR A 150 -5.79 -14.67 4.51
N SER A 151 -5.24 -13.53 4.10
CA SER A 151 -5.08 -13.13 2.70
C SER A 151 -4.21 -14.10 1.89
N GLU A 152 -4.67 -14.40 0.67
CA GLU A 152 -3.90 -15.14 -0.36
C GLU A 152 -2.56 -14.47 -0.72
N TYR A 153 -2.40 -13.18 -0.42
CA TYR A 153 -1.15 -12.43 -0.63
C TYR A 153 -0.38 -12.16 0.66
N GLY A 154 -1.00 -12.38 1.83
CA GLY A 154 -0.40 -12.25 3.15
C GLY A 154 0.16 -13.58 3.67
N GLU A 155 -0.11 -13.87 4.93
CA GLU A 155 0.42 -15.03 5.65
C GLU A 155 -0.26 -16.37 5.27
N LYS A 156 -1.46 -16.32 4.67
CA LYS A 156 -2.24 -17.49 4.20
C LYS A 156 -2.59 -18.50 5.31
N PHE A 157 -2.75 -18.05 6.54
CA PHE A 157 -3.29 -18.89 7.61
C PHE A 157 -4.74 -19.27 7.31
N THR A 158 -5.16 -20.43 7.81
CA THR A 158 -6.58 -20.82 7.79
C THR A 158 -7.46 -19.76 8.47
N PRO A 159 -8.70 -19.52 8.00
CA PRO A 159 -9.64 -18.60 8.64
C PRO A 159 -9.79 -18.84 10.15
N GLU A 160 -9.79 -20.10 10.56
CA GLU A 160 -9.90 -20.53 11.96
C GLU A 160 -8.65 -20.17 12.77
N ALA A 161 -7.44 -20.31 12.20
CA ALA A 161 -6.21 -19.85 12.83
C ALA A 161 -6.13 -18.32 12.92
N GLY A 162 -6.62 -17.61 11.89
CA GLY A 162 -6.75 -16.15 11.88
C GLY A 162 -7.73 -15.66 12.94
N GLN A 163 -8.91 -16.27 13.05
CA GLN A 163 -9.91 -15.94 14.06
C GLN A 163 -9.41 -16.23 15.47
N TYR A 164 -8.82 -17.42 15.69
CA TYR A 164 -8.17 -17.76 16.97
C TYR A 164 -7.13 -16.71 17.37
N ALA A 165 -6.29 -16.26 16.43
CA ALA A 165 -5.29 -15.25 16.69
C ALA A 165 -5.91 -13.90 17.10
N ILE A 166 -7.03 -13.50 16.50
CA ILE A 166 -7.76 -12.28 16.82
C ILE A 166 -8.49 -12.34 18.17
N ASP A 167 -8.99 -13.51 18.55
CA ASP A 167 -9.71 -13.70 19.82
C ASP A 167 -8.76 -13.79 21.03
N HIS A 168 -7.51 -14.23 20.81
CA HIS A 168 -6.47 -14.35 21.84
C HIS A 168 -5.43 -13.22 21.76
N LEU A 169 -5.62 -12.21 20.91
CA LEU A 169 -4.75 -11.05 20.80
C LEU A 169 -5.19 -9.96 21.77
N GLU A 170 -4.43 -9.84 22.86
CA GLU A 170 -4.45 -8.67 23.74
C GLU A 170 -3.70 -7.51 23.07
N ALA A 171 -4.45 -6.49 22.65
CA ALA A 171 -3.91 -5.24 22.09
C ALA A 171 -4.79 -4.06 22.51
N ASP A 172 -4.17 -2.89 22.66
CA ASP A 172 -4.89 -1.63 22.84
C ASP A 172 -5.23 -1.05 21.46
N TRP A 173 -6.45 -1.34 21.01
CA TRP A 173 -6.93 -0.92 19.68
C TRP A 173 -7.11 0.59 19.57
N ASN A 174 -7.43 1.26 20.68
CA ASN A 174 -7.52 2.71 20.79
C ASN A 174 -6.13 3.35 20.62
N ALA A 175 -5.11 2.79 21.25
CA ALA A 175 -3.71 3.22 21.04
C ALA A 175 -3.23 2.95 19.61
N ASN A 176 -3.61 1.81 19.00
CA ASN A 176 -3.29 1.52 17.60
C ASN A 176 -3.95 2.53 16.64
N ALA A 177 -5.24 2.83 16.84
CA ALA A 177 -5.98 3.82 16.05
C ALA A 177 -5.36 5.21 16.21
N LEU A 178 -5.05 5.64 17.44
CA LEU A 178 -4.39 6.91 17.72
C LEU A 178 -2.99 6.99 17.07
N LYS A 179 -2.24 5.89 17.05
CA LYS A 179 -0.95 5.87 16.38
C LYS A 179 -1.09 6.03 14.87
N LYS A 180 -2.01 5.30 14.23
CA LYS A 180 -2.33 5.46 12.81
C LYS A 180 -2.82 6.87 12.47
N ALA A 181 -3.65 7.45 13.35
CA ALA A 181 -4.13 8.82 13.20
C ALA A 181 -2.98 9.83 13.17
N LYS A 182 -2.01 9.70 14.10
CA LYS A 182 -0.79 10.52 14.11
C LYS A 182 0.09 10.28 12.90
N ASP A 183 0.28 9.02 12.50
CA ASP A 183 1.07 8.69 11.30
C ASP A 183 0.46 9.35 10.04
N TYR A 184 -0.87 9.42 9.91
CA TYR A 184 -1.57 10.14 8.84
C TYR A 184 -1.50 11.67 8.96
N GLN A 185 -1.61 12.21 10.18
CA GLN A 185 -1.49 13.64 10.44
C GLN A 185 -0.07 14.14 10.10
N GLU A 186 0.96 13.45 10.59
CA GLU A 186 2.37 13.87 10.52
C GLU A 186 3.01 13.60 9.14
N ASN A 187 2.64 12.53 8.44
CA ASN A 187 3.29 12.13 7.18
C ASN A 187 2.46 12.40 5.92
N MET A 188 1.17 12.72 6.06
CA MET A 188 0.27 12.98 4.93
C MET A 188 -0.53 14.29 5.07
N ASP A 189 -0.27 15.09 6.10
CA ASP A 189 -0.93 16.38 6.38
C ASP A 189 -2.48 16.30 6.35
N MET A 190 -3.04 15.15 6.73
CA MET A 190 -4.48 14.89 6.63
C MET A 190 -5.28 15.61 7.72
N SER A 191 -6.48 16.09 7.37
CA SER A 191 -7.40 16.68 8.36
C SER A 191 -8.01 15.62 9.28
N PRO A 192 -8.44 15.98 10.51
CA PRO A 192 -9.08 15.02 11.43
C PRO A 192 -10.28 14.26 10.83
N ASP A 193 -11.13 14.94 10.05
CA ASP A 193 -12.23 14.27 9.34
C ASP A 193 -11.73 13.24 8.32
N ALA A 194 -10.73 13.60 7.50
CA ALA A 194 -10.16 12.68 6.52
C ALA A 194 -9.44 11.49 7.20
N ILE A 195 -8.83 11.72 8.37
CA ILE A 195 -8.22 10.66 9.18
C ILE A 195 -9.30 9.71 9.72
N ARG A 196 -10.41 10.21 10.29
CA ARG A 196 -11.53 9.37 10.76
C ARG A 196 -12.08 8.49 9.63
N ASP A 197 -12.32 9.09 8.47
CA ASP A 197 -12.85 8.40 7.30
C ASP A 197 -11.85 7.34 6.79
N GLN A 198 -10.54 7.63 6.81
CA GLN A 198 -9.48 6.68 6.44
C GLN A 198 -9.31 5.54 7.47
N LEU A 199 -9.45 5.83 8.76
CA LEU A 199 -9.38 4.83 9.84
C LEU A 199 -10.54 3.83 9.74
N THR A 200 -11.75 4.31 9.43
CA THR A 200 -12.98 3.49 9.37
C THR A 200 -13.25 2.85 8.00
N SER A 201 -12.60 3.32 6.94
CA SER A 201 -12.81 2.86 5.56
C SER A 201 -12.61 1.34 5.37
N GLU A 202 -13.54 0.70 4.64
CA GLU A 202 -13.46 -0.70 4.19
C GLU A 202 -12.23 -1.00 3.31
N TYR A 203 -11.56 0.03 2.78
CA TYR A 203 -10.32 -0.08 2.01
C TYR A 203 -9.13 0.62 2.68
N GLY A 204 -9.34 1.20 3.86
CA GLY A 204 -8.33 1.83 4.70
C GLY A 204 -7.94 0.92 5.85
N GLU A 205 -7.94 1.46 7.07
CA GLU A 205 -7.43 0.74 8.25
C GLU A 205 -8.47 -0.18 8.91
N LYS A 206 -9.78 -0.03 8.65
CA LYS A 206 -10.87 -0.84 9.23
C LYS A 206 -10.93 -0.86 10.77
N PHE A 207 -10.58 0.24 11.42
CA PHE A 207 -10.95 0.45 12.82
C PHE A 207 -12.46 0.60 12.97
N THR A 208 -12.98 0.26 14.15
CA THR A 208 -14.35 0.59 14.53
C THR A 208 -14.56 2.11 14.56
N PRO A 209 -15.82 2.59 14.39
CA PRO A 209 -16.13 4.00 14.56
C PRO A 209 -15.68 4.56 15.92
N GLU A 210 -15.80 3.77 16.99
CA GLU A 210 -15.45 4.15 18.36
C GLU A 210 -13.94 4.30 18.56
N GLU A 211 -13.12 3.39 18.01
CA GLU A 211 -11.65 3.47 18.03
C GLU A 211 -11.14 4.66 17.19
N ALA A 212 -11.76 4.91 16.03
CA ALA A 212 -11.41 6.05 15.19
C ALA A 212 -11.81 7.39 15.86
N GLU A 213 -12.97 7.46 16.49
CA GLU A 213 -13.43 8.65 17.22
C GLU A 213 -12.55 8.92 18.45
N TYR A 214 -12.17 7.87 19.21
CA TYR A 214 -11.16 7.98 20.26
C TYR A 214 -9.84 8.55 19.71
N ALA A 215 -9.38 8.06 18.56
CA ALA A 215 -8.14 8.52 17.95
C ALA A 215 -8.21 10.03 17.62
N ILE A 216 -9.30 10.49 16.99
CA ILE A 216 -9.50 11.92 16.66
C ILE A 216 -9.54 12.80 17.92
N GLN A 217 -10.25 12.37 18.97
CA GLN A 217 -10.33 13.13 20.23
C GLN A 217 -8.99 13.27 20.96
N ASN A 218 -7.98 12.47 20.58
CA ASN A 218 -6.64 12.47 21.16
C ASN A 218 -5.53 12.90 20.17
N LEU A 219 -5.91 13.43 18.99
CA LEU A 219 -5.00 14.18 18.11
C LEU A 219 -4.77 15.60 18.66
N ASN A 220 -3.56 16.12 18.45
CA ASN A 220 -3.11 17.44 18.91
C ASN A 220 -2.81 18.38 17.73
#